data_AF-A0A0C3DMS5-F1
#
_entry.id   AF-A0A0C3DMS5-F1
#
_cell.length_a   1.000
_cell.length_b   1.000
_cell.length_c   1.000
_cell.angle_alpha   90.00
_cell.angle_beta   90.00
_cell.angle_gamma   90.00
#
_symmetry.space_group_name_H-M   'P 1'
#
loop_
_entity.id
_entity.type
_entity.pdbx_description
1 polymer ?
#
loop_
_entity_poly.entity_id
_entity_poly.type
_entity_poly.pdbx_seq_one_letter_code
_entity_poly.pdbx_strand_id
1 'polypeptide(L)'
;MGPTFSNFFYGGRRAREAEERARNAEEAAREARTSATEACRHAAEMNEKIIQLMDDMQKMQVTDERTKALEERMKKMEEMAQQAAEQAEQSLRRMAEADENVRKAQEEAGRATAKKNEILQFYEAGIQPADIPSEEEIQAMKNKIQYDENVFHIAIAGVSGSGKSSLINAFRGLRSTSSGAAPTGVIETTTEMARYPPSNSEHPLAWFDIPGAGTHQFSGWKYFKKQGLYAFDAIIVLFDGRFTETDITILENCSRLDIPSFIVRSKADVHIHNIIVAKQSDDEEEDEHDPRRLQQQYGPAKSQLVEQTQASVKLNLKQAKLSDQRVYIVSANNLQMLIKNKKPHKVIDEIELVRDVYLEALARRASDALDSAVSDLARWEGVSYRKRHSNQTQNSNV
;
A
#
# COMPACT_ATOMS: atom_id res chain seq x y z
N MET A 1 0.52 -9.65 35.84
CA MET A 1 1.22 -8.94 34.74
C MET A 1 1.05 -9.78 33.48
N GLY A 2 0.22 -9.33 32.55
CA GLY A 2 -0.25 -10.15 31.43
C GLY A 2 0.71 -10.19 30.22
N PRO A 3 0.46 -11.08 29.25
CA PRO A 3 1.32 -11.35 28.10
C PRO A 3 1.53 -10.14 27.15
N THR A 4 0.78 -9.06 27.33
CA THR A 4 0.70 -7.90 26.43
C THR A 4 1.82 -6.87 26.65
N PHE A 5 2.36 -6.75 27.87
CA PHE A 5 3.58 -5.96 28.11
C PHE A 5 4.82 -6.59 27.45
N SER A 6 4.74 -7.89 27.12
CA SER A 6 5.78 -8.63 26.43
C SER A 6 5.95 -8.11 25.00
N ASN A 7 4.88 -7.94 24.22
CA ASN A 7 5.00 -7.62 22.78
C ASN A 7 5.62 -6.24 22.48
N PHE A 8 5.41 -5.23 23.32
CA PHE A 8 6.07 -3.92 23.14
C PHE A 8 7.58 -4.00 23.44
N PHE A 9 7.95 -4.74 24.49
CA PHE A 9 9.35 -5.05 24.82
C PHE A 9 9.99 -6.05 23.85
N TYR A 10 9.22 -6.92 23.21
CA TYR A 10 9.69 -7.90 22.22
C TYR A 10 9.87 -7.26 20.84
N GLY A 11 9.01 -6.33 20.42
CA GLY A 11 9.20 -5.54 19.20
C GLY A 11 10.38 -4.57 19.32
N GLY A 12 10.51 -3.90 20.48
CA GLY A 12 11.67 -3.06 20.79
C GLY A 12 12.98 -3.84 20.93
N ARG A 13 12.95 -5.05 21.51
CA ARG A 13 14.12 -5.94 21.54
C ARG A 13 14.49 -6.45 20.16
N ARG A 14 13.54 -6.93 19.35
CA ARG A 14 13.80 -7.39 17.99
C ARG A 14 14.34 -6.29 17.09
N ALA A 15 13.83 -5.06 17.20
CA ALA A 15 14.39 -3.93 16.45
C ALA A 15 15.82 -3.60 16.89
N ARG A 16 16.10 -3.58 18.20
CA ARG A 16 17.47 -3.37 18.70
C ARG A 16 18.41 -4.51 18.32
N GLU A 17 17.97 -5.76 18.40
CA GLU A 17 18.73 -6.95 18.01
C GLU A 17 18.99 -6.95 16.50
N ALA A 18 18.03 -6.52 15.67
CA ALA A 18 18.22 -6.38 14.23
C ALA A 18 19.19 -5.24 13.89
N GLU A 19 19.08 -4.08 14.55
CA GLU A 19 20.05 -2.97 14.42
C GLU A 19 21.46 -3.36 14.89
N GLU A 20 21.57 -4.18 15.93
CA GLU A 20 22.83 -4.69 16.45
C GLU A 20 23.45 -5.73 15.50
N ARG A 21 22.63 -6.62 14.92
CA ARG A 21 23.06 -7.52 13.84
C ARG A 21 23.52 -6.77 12.59
N ALA A 22 22.82 -5.69 12.20
CA ALA A 22 23.24 -4.86 11.09
C ALA A 22 24.59 -4.17 11.36
N ARG A 23 24.79 -3.63 12.58
CA ARG A 23 26.08 -3.06 13.00
C ARG A 23 27.21 -4.07 13.02
N ASN A 24 26.98 -5.26 13.58
CA ASN A 24 27.98 -6.32 13.64
C ASN A 24 28.33 -6.86 12.23
N ALA A 25 27.33 -6.95 11.33
CA ALA A 25 27.56 -7.34 9.95
C ALA A 25 28.38 -6.28 9.19
N GLU A 26 28.11 -4.99 9.42
CA GLU A 26 28.83 -3.88 8.79
C GLU A 26 30.29 -3.81 9.27
N GLU A 27 30.54 -4.07 10.55
CA GLU A 27 31.89 -4.16 11.10
C GLU A 27 32.66 -5.37 10.51
N ALA A 28 32.02 -6.54 10.41
CA ALA A 28 32.60 -7.72 9.78
C ALA A 28 32.90 -7.51 8.28
N ALA A 29 32.02 -6.82 7.54
CA ALA A 29 32.28 -6.46 6.15
C ALA A 29 33.42 -5.46 6.00
N ARG A 30 33.55 -4.50 6.95
CA ARG A 30 34.69 -3.57 6.98
C ARG A 30 36.01 -4.32 7.16
N GLU A 31 36.06 -5.27 8.10
CA GLU A 31 37.23 -6.12 8.32
C GLU A 31 37.56 -7.00 7.10
N ALA A 32 36.55 -7.65 6.53
CA ALA A 32 36.70 -8.48 5.33
C ALA A 32 37.20 -7.66 4.12
N ARG A 33 36.70 -6.42 3.95
CA ARG A 33 37.14 -5.50 2.91
C ARG A 33 38.58 -5.06 3.10
N THR A 34 38.98 -4.73 4.33
CA THR A 34 40.40 -4.40 4.63
C THR A 34 41.31 -5.59 4.33
N SER A 35 40.94 -6.79 4.77
CA SER A 35 41.71 -8.02 4.51
C SER A 35 41.80 -8.35 3.02
N ALA A 36 40.72 -8.18 2.25
CA ALA A 36 40.72 -8.38 0.81
C ALA A 36 41.59 -7.35 0.09
N THR A 37 41.55 -6.08 0.49
CA THR A 37 42.42 -5.04 -0.09
C THR A 37 43.90 -5.30 0.15
N GLU A 38 44.27 -5.77 1.36
CA GLU A 38 45.66 -6.13 1.69
C GLU A 38 46.12 -7.36 0.90
N ALA A 39 45.28 -8.40 0.81
CA ALA A 39 45.59 -9.61 0.03
C ALA A 39 45.76 -9.31 -1.47
N CYS A 40 44.85 -8.51 -2.05
CA CYS A 40 44.96 -8.07 -3.45
C CYS A 40 46.21 -7.23 -3.68
N ARG A 41 46.55 -6.32 -2.75
CA ARG A 41 47.77 -5.52 -2.85
C ARG A 41 49.04 -6.38 -2.81
N HIS A 42 49.09 -7.36 -1.90
CA HIS A 42 50.23 -8.27 -1.81
C HIS A 42 50.39 -9.13 -3.08
N ALA A 43 49.27 -9.62 -3.65
CA ALA A 43 49.30 -10.35 -4.92
C ALA A 43 49.77 -9.46 -6.09
N ALA A 44 49.33 -8.20 -6.15
CA ALA A 44 49.77 -7.24 -7.16
C ALA A 44 51.27 -6.92 -7.05
N GLU A 45 51.79 -6.69 -5.84
CA GLU A 45 53.21 -6.43 -5.58
C GLU A 45 54.10 -7.64 -5.97
N MET A 46 53.62 -8.88 -5.78
CA MET A 46 54.33 -10.08 -6.22
C MET A 46 54.33 -10.22 -7.75
N ASN A 47 53.19 -9.97 -8.40
CA ASN A 47 53.11 -10.01 -9.87
C ASN A 47 54.00 -8.94 -10.53
N GLU A 48 54.09 -7.74 -9.96
CA GLU A 48 54.96 -6.68 -10.48
C GLU A 48 56.45 -7.07 -10.41
N LYS A 49 56.88 -7.72 -9.33
CA LYS A 49 58.25 -8.27 -9.21
C LYS A 49 58.53 -9.37 -10.23
N ILE A 50 57.55 -10.22 -10.54
CA ILE A 50 57.67 -11.24 -11.58
C ILE A 50 57.84 -10.58 -12.96
N ILE A 51 57.04 -9.56 -13.27
CA ILE A 51 57.13 -8.82 -14.54
C ILE A 51 58.51 -8.14 -14.68
N GLN A 52 59.03 -7.52 -13.62
CA GLN A 52 60.37 -6.92 -13.64
C GLN A 52 61.46 -7.96 -13.92
N LEU A 53 61.39 -9.12 -13.28
CA LEU A 53 62.35 -10.21 -13.52
C LEU A 53 62.25 -10.80 -14.94
N MET A 54 61.05 -10.87 -15.51
CA MET A 54 60.86 -11.30 -16.90
C MET A 54 61.51 -10.32 -17.90
N ASP A 55 61.38 -9.01 -17.65
CA ASP A 55 62.01 -7.97 -18.48
C ASP A 55 63.55 -7.97 -18.35
N ASP A 56 64.06 -8.19 -17.13
CA ASP A 56 65.50 -8.37 -16.89
C ASP A 56 66.05 -9.63 -17.60
N MET A 57 65.26 -10.71 -17.64
CA MET A 57 65.62 -11.95 -18.37
C MET A 57 65.69 -11.74 -19.88
N GLN A 58 64.75 -10.98 -20.47
CA GLN A 58 64.78 -10.66 -21.89
C GLN A 58 65.99 -9.80 -22.29
N LYS A 59 66.50 -8.98 -21.36
CA LYS A 59 67.66 -8.12 -21.57
C LYS A 59 69.00 -8.83 -21.38
N MET A 60 69.07 -9.92 -20.61
CA MET A 60 70.31 -10.69 -20.39
C MET A 60 70.54 -11.75 -21.48
N GLN A 61 71.39 -11.47 -22.46
CA GLN A 61 71.92 -12.47 -23.41
C GLN A 61 73.21 -13.13 -22.88
N VAL A 62 73.20 -13.97 -21.83
CA VAL A 62 74.44 -14.61 -21.33
C VAL A 62 74.23 -15.98 -20.67
N THR A 63 75.00 -16.97 -21.14
CA THR A 63 75.38 -18.30 -20.59
C THR A 63 74.36 -19.16 -19.82
N ASP A 64 74.30 -20.44 -20.21
CA ASP A 64 73.35 -21.50 -19.81
C ASP A 64 73.23 -21.80 -18.29
N GLU A 65 74.20 -21.41 -17.46
CA GLU A 65 74.16 -21.63 -16.00
C GLU A 65 73.41 -20.52 -15.24
N ARG A 66 73.49 -19.27 -15.68
CA ARG A 66 72.78 -18.14 -15.04
C ARG A 66 71.29 -18.13 -15.37
N THR A 67 70.93 -18.60 -16.56
CA THR A 67 69.53 -18.77 -16.99
C THR A 67 68.82 -19.82 -16.15
N LYS A 68 69.45 -20.99 -15.90
CA LYS A 68 68.89 -22.05 -15.04
C LYS A 68 68.62 -21.58 -13.59
N ALA A 69 69.54 -20.81 -12.99
CA ALA A 69 69.34 -20.28 -11.64
C ALA A 69 68.25 -19.20 -11.57
N LEU A 70 68.08 -18.41 -12.63
CA LEU A 70 66.99 -17.44 -12.79
C LEU A 70 65.64 -18.14 -13.00
N GLU A 71 65.59 -19.20 -13.81
CA GLU A 71 64.39 -20.03 -14.02
C GLU A 71 63.91 -20.70 -12.73
N GLU A 72 64.82 -21.26 -11.91
CA GLU A 72 64.44 -21.83 -10.60
C GLU A 72 63.90 -20.77 -9.63
N ARG A 73 64.46 -19.56 -9.66
CA ARG A 73 63.95 -18.44 -8.85
C ARG A 73 62.59 -17.96 -9.34
N MET A 74 62.39 -17.89 -10.66
CA MET A 74 61.09 -17.56 -11.26
C MET A 74 60.04 -18.59 -10.86
N LYS A 75 60.35 -19.88 -10.98
CA LYS A 75 59.41 -20.96 -10.63
C LYS A 75 58.98 -20.89 -9.16
N LYS A 76 59.92 -20.62 -8.24
CA LYS A 76 59.60 -20.41 -6.81
C LYS A 76 58.76 -19.16 -6.57
N MET A 77 59.00 -18.07 -7.30
CA MET A 77 58.18 -16.86 -7.18
C MET A 77 56.80 -17.00 -7.80
N GLU A 78 56.69 -17.75 -8.89
CA GLU A 78 55.42 -18.07 -9.56
C GLU A 78 54.54 -18.95 -8.67
N GLU A 79 55.12 -19.95 -7.98
CA GLU A 79 54.42 -20.74 -6.95
C GLU A 79 53.94 -19.86 -5.78
N MET A 80 54.77 -18.93 -5.29
CA MET A 80 54.36 -17.99 -4.24
C MET A 80 53.28 -17.01 -4.72
N ALA A 81 53.33 -16.56 -5.97
CA ALA A 81 52.32 -15.70 -6.57
C ALA A 81 50.98 -16.42 -6.78
N GLN A 82 51.01 -17.70 -7.17
CA GLN A 82 49.81 -18.54 -7.23
C GLN A 82 49.15 -18.68 -5.85
N GLN A 83 49.92 -18.96 -4.80
CA GLN A 83 49.40 -19.02 -3.43
C GLN A 83 48.82 -17.68 -2.97
N ALA A 84 49.49 -16.56 -3.30
CA ALA A 84 48.98 -15.22 -2.98
C ALA A 84 47.69 -14.88 -3.76
N ALA A 85 47.58 -15.31 -5.02
CA ALA A 85 46.39 -15.13 -5.84
C ALA A 85 45.19 -15.95 -5.32
N GLU A 86 45.42 -17.21 -4.91
CA GLU A 86 44.38 -18.04 -4.27
C GLU A 86 43.89 -17.44 -2.95
N GLN A 87 44.80 -16.89 -2.13
CA GLN A 87 44.42 -16.19 -0.90
C GLN A 87 43.64 -14.89 -1.18
N ALA A 88 43.99 -14.15 -2.23
CA ALA A 88 43.26 -12.97 -2.67
C ALA A 88 41.87 -13.34 -3.21
N GLU A 89 41.73 -14.44 -3.95
CA GLU A 89 40.42 -14.91 -4.42
C GLU A 89 39.53 -15.35 -3.25
N GLN A 90 40.08 -16.05 -2.26
CA GLN A 90 39.35 -16.44 -1.05
C GLN A 90 38.92 -15.23 -0.21
N SER A 91 39.76 -14.20 -0.07
CA SER A 91 39.40 -12.99 0.67
C SER A 91 38.36 -12.14 -0.08
N LEU A 92 38.42 -12.07 -1.41
CA LEU A 92 37.38 -11.47 -2.24
C LEU A 92 36.04 -12.20 -2.12
N ARG A 93 36.03 -13.54 -2.09
CA ARG A 93 34.81 -14.32 -1.85
C ARG A 93 34.21 -14.04 -0.47
N ARG A 94 35.04 -13.99 0.58
CA ARG A 94 34.60 -13.63 1.94
C ARG A 94 34.06 -12.20 2.02
N MET A 95 34.66 -11.26 1.30
CA MET A 95 34.15 -9.89 1.19
C MET A 95 32.76 -9.87 0.53
N ALA A 96 32.59 -10.57 -0.59
CA ALA A 96 31.30 -10.64 -1.28
C ALA A 96 30.20 -11.27 -0.40
N GLU A 97 30.51 -12.34 0.33
CA GLU A 97 29.58 -12.95 1.30
C GLU A 97 29.25 -12.01 2.47
N ALA A 98 30.24 -11.27 2.98
CA ALA A 98 30.04 -10.29 4.05
C ALA A 98 29.17 -9.12 3.58
N ASP A 99 29.41 -8.57 2.40
CA ASP A 99 28.60 -7.50 1.80
C ASP A 99 27.15 -7.96 1.55
N GLU A 100 26.94 -9.20 1.10
CA GLU A 100 25.59 -9.76 0.94
C GLU A 100 24.86 -9.89 2.29
N ASN A 101 25.58 -10.31 3.33
CA ASN A 101 25.04 -10.40 4.69
C ASN A 101 24.71 -9.02 5.28
N VAL A 102 25.53 -7.99 5.02
CA VAL A 102 25.22 -6.60 5.38
C VAL A 102 23.92 -6.16 4.72
N ARG A 103 23.77 -6.38 3.41
CA ARG A 103 22.55 -6.01 2.68
C ARG A 103 21.32 -6.66 3.31
N LYS A 104 21.35 -7.97 3.55
CA LYS A 104 20.23 -8.69 4.19
C LYS A 104 19.93 -8.16 5.59
N ALA A 105 20.96 -7.90 6.40
CA ALA A 105 20.80 -7.40 7.77
C ALA A 105 20.27 -5.95 7.81
N GLN A 106 20.72 -5.09 6.89
CA GLN A 106 20.21 -3.73 6.74
C GLN A 106 18.75 -3.71 6.28
N GLU A 107 18.36 -4.58 5.34
CA GLU A 107 16.96 -4.74 4.93
C GLU A 107 16.08 -5.20 6.10
N GLU A 108 16.54 -6.17 6.89
CA GLU A 108 15.83 -6.65 8.08
C GLU A 108 15.69 -5.56 9.15
N ALA A 109 16.77 -4.81 9.41
CA ALA A 109 16.77 -3.69 10.34
C ALA A 109 15.85 -2.56 9.87
N GLY A 110 15.88 -2.22 8.57
CA GLY A 110 14.98 -1.23 7.97
C GLY A 110 13.50 -1.61 8.14
N ARG A 111 13.16 -2.87 7.87
CA ARG A 111 11.80 -3.41 8.10
C ARG A 111 11.41 -3.38 9.57
N ALA A 112 12.32 -3.72 10.47
CA ALA A 112 12.06 -3.70 11.91
C ALA A 112 11.82 -2.27 12.43
N THR A 113 12.58 -1.29 11.93
CA THR A 113 12.42 0.12 12.29
C THR A 113 11.13 0.70 11.71
N ALA A 114 10.75 0.35 10.48
CA ALA A 114 9.47 0.73 9.90
C ALA A 114 8.29 0.21 10.75
N LYS A 115 8.28 -1.07 11.09
CA LYS A 115 7.27 -1.67 11.98
C LYS A 115 7.22 -1.01 13.35
N LYS A 116 8.38 -0.65 13.92
CA LYS A 116 8.45 0.07 15.19
C LYS A 116 7.80 1.45 15.08
N ASN A 117 8.07 2.19 14.01
CA ASN A 117 7.50 3.52 13.78
C ASN A 117 5.98 3.46 13.56
N GLU A 118 5.49 2.47 12.81
CA GLU A 118 4.06 2.19 12.68
C GLU A 118 3.41 1.96 14.05
N ILE A 119 3.97 1.06 14.87
CA ILE A 119 3.44 0.77 16.21
C ILE A 119 3.44 2.03 17.10
N LEU A 120 4.45 2.89 16.99
CA LEU A 120 4.50 4.16 17.72
C LEU A 120 3.38 5.12 17.29
N GLN A 121 3.09 5.23 16.00
CA GLN A 121 1.96 6.04 15.51
C GLN A 121 0.61 5.57 16.08
N PHE A 122 0.40 4.25 16.17
CA PHE A 122 -0.80 3.71 16.82
C PHE A 122 -0.83 4.01 18.32
N TYR A 123 0.32 3.92 19.00
CA TYR A 123 0.40 4.21 20.43
C TYR A 123 0.10 5.68 20.76
N GLU A 124 0.61 6.62 19.94
CA GLU A 124 0.32 8.05 20.06
C GLU A 124 -1.17 8.36 19.86
N ALA A 125 -1.88 7.56 19.05
CA ALA A 125 -3.31 7.63 18.86
C ALA A 125 -4.14 6.97 19.99
N GLY A 126 -3.50 6.48 21.05
CA GLY A 126 -4.16 5.80 22.17
C GLY A 126 -4.64 4.39 21.86
N ILE A 127 -4.24 3.82 20.72
CA ILE A 127 -4.54 2.45 20.33
C ILE A 127 -3.45 1.54 20.90
N GLN A 128 -3.85 0.50 21.63
CA GLN A 128 -2.88 -0.43 22.18
C GLN A 128 -2.31 -1.30 21.04
N PRO A 129 -1.02 -1.68 21.08
CA PRO A 129 -0.41 -2.53 20.06
C PRO A 129 -1.15 -3.86 19.81
N ALA A 130 -1.85 -4.38 20.82
CA ALA A 130 -2.67 -5.58 20.71
C ALA A 130 -3.93 -5.38 19.83
N ASP A 131 -4.37 -4.13 19.68
CA ASP A 131 -5.53 -3.78 18.88
C ASP A 131 -5.14 -3.46 17.43
N ILE A 132 -3.86 -3.43 17.06
CA ILE A 132 -3.41 -3.34 15.66
C ILE A 132 -3.73 -4.67 14.96
N PRO A 133 -4.29 -4.68 13.73
CA PRO A 133 -4.47 -5.92 12.98
C PRO A 133 -3.12 -6.61 12.73
N SER A 134 -2.99 -7.88 13.12
CA SER A 134 -1.81 -8.66 12.75
C SER A 134 -1.87 -9.07 11.27
N GLU A 135 -0.73 -9.44 10.70
CA GLU A 135 -0.67 -9.98 9.32
C GLU A 135 -1.60 -11.19 9.14
N GLU A 136 -1.69 -12.03 10.17
CA GLU A 136 -2.59 -13.20 10.18
C GLU A 136 -4.06 -12.78 10.20
N GLU A 137 -4.42 -11.72 10.95
CA GLU A 137 -5.77 -11.16 10.96
C GLU A 137 -6.12 -10.52 9.61
N ILE A 138 -5.15 -9.83 8.99
CA ILE A 138 -5.29 -9.27 7.63
C ILE A 138 -5.57 -10.37 6.63
N GLN A 139 -4.76 -11.44 6.63
CA GLN A 139 -4.97 -12.56 5.71
C GLN A 139 -6.28 -13.31 5.98
N ALA A 140 -6.64 -13.51 7.24
CA ALA A 140 -7.91 -14.13 7.61
C ALA A 140 -9.11 -13.30 7.13
N MET A 141 -9.04 -11.98 7.27
CA MET A 141 -10.09 -11.09 6.75
C MET A 141 -10.12 -11.06 5.22
N LYS A 142 -8.97 -11.01 4.54
CA LYS A 142 -8.89 -11.14 3.07
C LYS A 142 -9.54 -12.45 2.59
N ASN A 143 -9.27 -13.56 3.28
CA ASN A 143 -9.90 -14.84 2.97
C ASN A 143 -11.42 -14.80 3.22
N LYS A 144 -11.88 -14.17 4.31
CA LYS A 144 -13.30 -14.03 4.66
C LYS A 144 -14.07 -13.18 3.63
N ILE A 145 -13.48 -12.08 3.15
CA ILE A 145 -14.08 -11.24 2.11
C ILE A 145 -13.91 -11.80 0.70
N GLN A 146 -13.22 -12.95 0.57
CA GLN A 146 -12.87 -13.59 -0.69
C GLN A 146 -12.13 -12.61 -1.62
N TYR A 147 -11.11 -11.96 -1.06
CA TYR A 147 -10.27 -10.98 -1.74
C TYR A 147 -9.63 -11.59 -3.00
N ASP A 148 -9.65 -10.84 -4.08
CA ASP A 148 -9.07 -11.17 -5.38
C ASP A 148 -8.27 -9.95 -5.84
N GLU A 149 -6.99 -10.13 -6.11
CA GLU A 149 -6.06 -9.07 -6.52
C GLU A 149 -6.50 -8.39 -7.84
N ASN A 150 -7.31 -9.08 -8.65
CA ASN A 150 -7.81 -8.52 -9.92
C ASN A 150 -9.09 -7.68 -9.73
N VAL A 151 -9.68 -7.69 -8.55
CA VAL A 151 -10.95 -7.03 -8.23
C VAL A 151 -10.72 -5.93 -7.21
N PHE A 152 -11.28 -4.75 -7.44
CA PHE A 152 -11.18 -3.66 -6.48
C PHE A 152 -12.31 -3.75 -5.44
N HIS A 153 -11.95 -3.95 -4.17
CA HIS A 153 -12.85 -4.20 -3.06
C HIS A 153 -13.19 -2.90 -2.33
N ILE A 154 -14.44 -2.45 -2.45
CA ILE A 154 -14.93 -1.20 -1.86
C ILE A 154 -15.90 -1.51 -0.73
N ALA A 155 -15.60 -1.01 0.47
CA ALA A 155 -16.51 -1.05 1.60
C ALA A 155 -17.34 0.23 1.70
N ILE A 156 -18.64 0.10 1.96
CA ILE A 156 -19.51 1.25 2.30
C ILE A 156 -19.83 1.18 3.79
N ALA A 157 -19.30 2.13 4.56
CA ALA A 157 -19.47 2.26 5.99
C ALA A 157 -20.29 3.51 6.34
N GLY A 158 -20.93 3.51 7.50
CA GLY A 158 -21.72 4.64 7.98
C GLY A 158 -22.90 4.21 8.84
N VAL A 159 -23.57 5.18 9.46
CA VAL A 159 -24.68 4.93 10.41
C VAL A 159 -25.82 4.11 9.79
N SER A 160 -26.55 3.37 10.63
CA SER A 160 -27.73 2.64 10.16
C SER A 160 -28.77 3.60 9.58
N GLY A 161 -29.45 3.19 8.51
CA GLY A 161 -30.43 4.04 7.81
C GLY A 161 -29.85 5.13 6.89
N SER A 162 -28.52 5.29 6.80
CA SER A 162 -27.90 6.28 5.90
C SER A 162 -28.05 5.96 4.40
N GLY A 163 -28.57 4.79 4.05
CA GLY A 163 -28.81 4.40 2.66
C GLY A 163 -27.67 3.64 1.98
N LYS A 164 -26.79 2.96 2.74
CA LYS A 164 -25.67 2.14 2.23
C LYS A 164 -26.11 1.14 1.17
N SER A 165 -27.08 0.29 1.50
CA SER A 165 -27.62 -0.73 0.59
C SER A 165 -28.24 -0.10 -0.67
N SER A 166 -28.90 1.05 -0.54
CA SER A 166 -29.43 1.80 -1.69
C SER A 166 -28.31 2.33 -2.60
N LEU A 167 -27.21 2.79 -2.02
CA LEU A 167 -26.05 3.28 -2.78
C LEU A 167 -25.35 2.13 -3.53
N ILE A 168 -25.17 0.96 -2.89
CA ILE A 168 -24.64 -0.24 -3.53
C ILE A 168 -25.50 -0.64 -4.74
N ASN A 169 -26.82 -0.67 -4.55
CA ASN A 169 -27.76 -0.95 -5.64
C ASN A 169 -27.65 0.05 -6.77
N ALA A 170 -27.46 1.34 -6.45
CA ALA A 170 -27.28 2.38 -7.45
C ALA A 170 -26.00 2.19 -8.27
N PHE A 171 -24.85 1.92 -7.63
CA PHE A 171 -23.59 1.58 -8.32
C PHE A 171 -23.69 0.32 -9.19
N ARG A 172 -24.51 -0.66 -8.77
CA ARG A 172 -24.77 -1.89 -9.52
C ARG A 172 -25.87 -1.74 -10.58
N GLY A 173 -26.51 -0.57 -10.69
CA GLY A 173 -27.65 -0.37 -11.58
C GLY A 173 -28.89 -1.21 -11.23
N LEU A 174 -29.02 -1.72 -10.01
CA LEU A 174 -30.14 -2.53 -9.57
C LEU A 174 -31.21 -1.68 -8.88
N ARG A 175 -32.49 -2.03 -9.07
CA ARG A 175 -33.58 -1.48 -8.25
C ARG A 175 -33.66 -2.29 -6.95
N SER A 176 -34.15 -1.68 -5.88
CA SER A 176 -34.36 -2.36 -4.58
C SER A 176 -35.22 -3.61 -4.69
N THR A 177 -36.13 -3.68 -5.68
CA THR A 177 -36.99 -4.83 -5.96
C THR A 177 -36.38 -5.86 -6.91
N SER A 178 -35.15 -5.66 -7.40
CA SER A 178 -34.51 -6.57 -8.34
C SER A 178 -33.94 -7.79 -7.63
N SER A 179 -33.93 -8.94 -8.31
CA SER A 179 -33.25 -10.14 -7.81
C SER A 179 -31.76 -9.84 -7.61
N GLY A 180 -31.21 -10.20 -6.44
CA GLY A 180 -29.82 -9.94 -6.08
C GLY A 180 -29.50 -8.49 -5.69
N ALA A 181 -30.51 -7.64 -5.50
CA ALA A 181 -30.35 -6.32 -4.91
C ALA A 181 -30.05 -6.42 -3.40
N ALA A 182 -29.24 -5.49 -2.90
CA ALA A 182 -29.01 -5.32 -1.48
C ALA A 182 -30.33 -4.98 -0.78
N PRO A 183 -30.73 -5.70 0.28
CA PRO A 183 -31.99 -5.47 0.96
C PRO A 183 -31.99 -4.07 1.58
N THR A 184 -32.99 -3.26 1.26
CA THR A 184 -33.15 -1.91 1.81
C THR A 184 -34.18 -1.94 2.94
N GLY A 185 -33.77 -1.58 4.16
CA GLY A 185 -34.64 -1.53 5.34
C GLY A 185 -34.13 -0.57 6.41
N VAL A 186 -35.02 -0.12 7.29
CA VAL A 186 -34.69 0.79 8.43
C VAL A 186 -34.15 0.00 9.63
N ILE A 187 -34.58 -1.25 9.77
CA ILE A 187 -34.08 -2.16 10.79
C ILE A 187 -32.67 -2.59 10.39
N GLU A 188 -31.73 -2.57 11.33
CA GLU A 188 -30.37 -3.07 11.17
C GLU A 188 -30.42 -4.57 10.84
N THR A 189 -30.65 -4.88 9.58
CA THR A 189 -30.95 -6.25 9.09
C THR A 189 -29.64 -7.03 8.84
N THR A 190 -28.51 -6.34 8.96
CA THR A 190 -27.20 -6.81 8.51
C THR A 190 -26.26 -6.88 9.72
N THR A 191 -26.31 -7.97 10.48
CA THR A 191 -25.39 -8.25 11.59
C THR A 191 -23.99 -8.64 11.08
N GLU A 192 -23.93 -9.12 9.83
CA GLU A 192 -22.72 -9.56 9.14
C GLU A 192 -22.59 -8.83 7.80
N MET A 193 -21.36 -8.45 7.46
CA MET A 193 -21.00 -7.84 6.17
C MET A 193 -21.55 -8.63 4.98
N ALA A 194 -22.16 -7.93 4.02
CA ALA A 194 -22.65 -8.53 2.78
C ALA A 194 -21.74 -8.19 1.59
N ARG A 195 -21.28 -9.21 0.86
CA ARG A 195 -20.50 -9.09 -0.37
C ARG A 195 -21.42 -9.04 -1.59
N TYR A 196 -21.15 -8.10 -2.50
CA TYR A 196 -21.78 -8.03 -3.82
C TYR A 196 -20.69 -8.09 -4.90
N PRO A 197 -20.60 -9.20 -5.63
CA PRO A 197 -19.52 -9.42 -6.60
C PRO A 197 -19.61 -8.47 -7.79
N PRO A 198 -18.50 -8.30 -8.53
CA PRO A 198 -18.46 -7.46 -9.72
C PRO A 198 -19.49 -7.89 -10.76
N SER A 199 -20.14 -6.89 -11.37
CA SER A 199 -21.12 -7.11 -12.44
C SER A 199 -20.53 -6.95 -13.85
N ASN A 200 -19.35 -6.32 -13.96
CA ASN A 200 -18.63 -6.08 -15.20
C ASN A 200 -17.22 -6.70 -15.13
N SER A 201 -16.77 -7.29 -16.23
CA SER A 201 -15.44 -7.88 -16.44
C SER A 201 -14.34 -6.86 -16.74
N GLU A 202 -14.66 -5.70 -17.32
CA GLU A 202 -13.63 -4.71 -17.73
C GLU A 202 -13.08 -3.94 -16.52
N HIS A 203 -13.97 -3.58 -15.59
CA HIS A 203 -13.62 -2.93 -14.33
C HIS A 203 -14.32 -3.65 -13.18
N PRO A 204 -13.77 -4.78 -12.70
CA PRO A 204 -14.40 -5.53 -11.62
C PRO A 204 -14.28 -4.74 -10.31
N LEU A 205 -15.42 -4.22 -9.84
CA LEU A 205 -15.60 -3.61 -8.53
C LEU A 205 -16.47 -4.53 -7.66
N ALA A 206 -15.95 -4.99 -6.53
CA ALA A 206 -16.73 -5.70 -5.52
C ALA A 206 -17.20 -4.71 -4.46
N TRP A 207 -18.50 -4.70 -4.18
CA TRP A 207 -19.11 -3.80 -3.21
C TRP A 207 -19.43 -4.55 -1.92
N PHE A 208 -19.17 -3.92 -0.78
CA PHE A 208 -19.44 -4.50 0.52
C PHE A 208 -20.32 -3.57 1.35
N ASP A 209 -21.43 -4.11 1.83
CA ASP A 209 -22.30 -3.42 2.79
C ASP A 209 -21.81 -3.73 4.19
N ILE A 210 -21.21 -2.72 4.83
CA ILE A 210 -20.71 -2.85 6.19
C ILE A 210 -21.86 -2.53 7.15
N PRO A 211 -22.14 -3.40 8.13
CA PRO A 211 -23.13 -3.14 9.17
C PRO A 211 -22.97 -1.74 9.76
N GLY A 212 -24.09 -1.07 10.02
CA GLY A 212 -24.05 0.24 10.63
C GLY A 212 -23.26 0.22 11.94
N ALA A 213 -22.53 1.29 12.21
CA ALA A 213 -22.04 1.49 13.57
C ALA A 213 -23.26 1.84 14.44
N GLY A 214 -23.85 0.84 15.09
CA GLY A 214 -24.97 1.04 16.02
C GLY A 214 -24.59 2.01 17.14
N THR A 215 -25.61 2.58 17.78
CA THR A 215 -25.52 3.58 18.88
C THR A 215 -24.82 3.08 20.16
N HIS A 216 -24.28 1.85 20.16
CA HIS A 216 -23.62 1.25 21.32
C HIS A 216 -22.10 1.43 21.25
N GLN A 217 -21.61 2.37 22.05
CA GLN A 217 -20.38 2.39 22.90
C GLN A 217 -19.08 1.68 22.47
N PHE A 218 -18.91 1.22 21.24
CA PHE A 218 -17.62 0.74 20.74
C PHE A 218 -16.80 1.96 20.29
N SER A 219 -15.60 2.12 20.84
CA SER A 219 -14.62 3.08 20.31
C SER A 219 -14.45 2.84 18.81
N GLY A 220 -14.44 3.89 17.99
CA GLY A 220 -14.52 3.72 16.52
C GLY A 220 -13.41 2.86 15.92
N TRP A 221 -12.25 2.75 16.58
CA TRP A 221 -11.21 1.78 16.24
C TRP A 221 -11.66 0.31 16.37
N LYS A 222 -12.36 -0.05 17.46
CA LYS A 222 -12.87 -1.42 17.65
C LYS A 222 -13.89 -1.78 16.58
N TYR A 223 -14.74 -0.83 16.17
CA TYR A 223 -15.64 -1.03 15.03
C TYR A 223 -14.83 -1.25 13.74
N PHE A 224 -13.84 -0.39 13.46
CA PHE A 224 -13.00 -0.48 12.27
C PHE A 224 -12.28 -1.84 12.18
N LYS A 225 -11.67 -2.31 13.28
CA LYS A 225 -11.03 -3.63 13.34
C LYS A 225 -12.03 -4.78 13.25
N LYS A 226 -13.14 -4.72 14.01
CA LYS A 226 -14.15 -5.80 14.05
C LYS A 226 -14.79 -6.04 12.68
N GLN A 227 -15.05 -4.97 11.94
CA GLN A 227 -15.62 -5.06 10.59
C GLN A 227 -14.56 -5.37 9.53
N GLY A 228 -13.27 -5.41 9.88
CA GLY A 228 -12.17 -5.67 8.97
C GLY A 228 -11.99 -4.60 7.90
N LEU A 229 -12.28 -3.35 8.22
CA LEU A 229 -12.18 -2.25 7.25
C LEU A 229 -10.75 -2.07 6.69
N TYR A 230 -9.74 -2.53 7.43
CA TYR A 230 -8.34 -2.54 6.99
C TYR A 230 -8.03 -3.46 5.81
N ALA A 231 -8.94 -4.37 5.44
CA ALA A 231 -8.72 -5.34 4.37
C ALA A 231 -9.27 -4.90 3.00
N PHE A 232 -9.86 -3.71 2.91
CA PHE A 232 -10.46 -3.17 1.69
C PHE A 232 -9.50 -2.23 0.96
N ASP A 233 -9.68 -2.12 -0.36
CA ASP A 233 -8.86 -1.25 -1.20
C ASP A 233 -9.32 0.21 -1.12
N ALA A 234 -10.61 0.46 -0.84
CA ALA A 234 -11.15 1.78 -0.57
C ALA A 234 -12.39 1.72 0.32
N ILE A 235 -12.66 2.82 1.02
CA ILE A 235 -13.82 2.94 1.93
C ILE A 235 -14.66 4.17 1.57
N ILE A 236 -15.95 3.97 1.36
CA ILE A 236 -16.94 5.05 1.24
C ILE A 236 -17.58 5.26 2.61
N VAL A 237 -17.38 6.45 3.20
CA VAL A 237 -18.01 6.87 4.44
C VAL A 237 -19.30 7.62 4.12
N LEU A 238 -20.43 6.97 4.36
CA LEU A 238 -21.76 7.42 3.98
C LEU A 238 -22.56 7.97 5.17
N PHE A 239 -22.93 9.25 5.10
CA PHE A 239 -23.84 9.89 6.05
C PHE A 239 -25.03 10.50 5.31
N ASP A 240 -26.17 10.67 5.98
CA ASP A 240 -27.36 11.29 5.38
C ASP A 240 -27.72 12.63 6.01
N GLY A 241 -27.55 12.80 7.32
CA GLY A 241 -27.86 14.02 8.05
C GLY A 241 -26.61 14.71 8.60
N ARG A 242 -26.32 14.46 9.88
CA ARG A 242 -25.17 15.01 10.58
C ARG A 242 -23.95 14.13 10.37
N PHE A 243 -22.80 14.76 10.21
CA PHE A 243 -21.51 14.09 10.22
C PHE A 243 -21.17 13.72 11.67
N THR A 244 -21.01 12.43 11.96
CA THR A 244 -20.89 11.93 13.33
C THR A 244 -19.43 11.67 13.73
N GLU A 245 -19.17 11.57 15.03
CA GLU A 245 -17.84 11.20 15.55
C GLU A 245 -17.38 9.82 15.04
N THR A 246 -18.33 8.92 14.79
CA THR A 246 -18.03 7.62 14.20
C THR A 246 -17.51 7.73 12.78
N ASP A 247 -18.10 8.61 11.95
CA ASP A 247 -17.65 8.86 10.58
C ASP A 247 -16.23 9.46 10.58
N ILE A 248 -15.96 10.41 11.49
CA ILE A 248 -14.62 10.98 11.71
C ILE A 248 -13.63 9.90 12.10
N THR A 249 -13.97 9.03 13.05
CA THR A 249 -13.07 7.97 13.51
C THR A 249 -12.75 6.98 12.39
N ILE A 250 -13.72 6.66 11.53
CA ILE A 250 -13.46 5.82 10.35
C ILE A 250 -12.44 6.50 9.43
N LEU A 251 -12.61 7.79 9.13
CA LEU A 251 -11.67 8.55 8.29
C LEU A 251 -10.27 8.66 8.91
N GLU A 252 -10.17 8.89 10.22
CA GLU A 252 -8.88 8.89 10.92
C GLU A 252 -8.16 7.56 10.74
N ASN A 253 -8.88 6.45 10.87
CA ASN A 253 -8.30 5.13 10.71
C ASN A 253 -7.94 4.82 9.25
N CYS A 254 -8.73 5.30 8.28
CA CYS A 254 -8.38 5.23 6.87
C CYS A 254 -7.08 5.99 6.58
N SER A 255 -6.96 7.23 7.08
CA SER A 255 -5.75 8.05 6.91
C SER A 255 -4.52 7.45 7.59
N ARG A 256 -4.69 6.73 8.70
CA ARG A 256 -3.58 6.05 9.41
C ARG A 256 -3.08 4.81 8.66
N LEU A 257 -3.98 4.09 7.99
CA LEU A 257 -3.67 2.87 7.24
C LEU A 257 -3.43 3.14 5.75
N ASP A 258 -3.37 4.40 5.34
CA ASP A 258 -3.24 4.83 3.95
C ASP A 258 -4.28 4.18 3.01
N ILE A 259 -5.51 4.05 3.51
CA ILE A 259 -6.65 3.53 2.75
C ILE A 259 -7.40 4.71 2.14
N PRO A 260 -7.54 4.76 0.79
CA PRO A 260 -8.36 5.75 0.12
C PRO A 260 -9.78 5.79 0.68
N SER A 261 -10.24 6.98 1.07
CA SER A 261 -11.57 7.16 1.62
C SER A 261 -12.35 8.25 0.89
N PHE A 262 -13.66 8.01 0.72
CA PHE A 262 -14.58 8.94 0.05
C PHE A 262 -15.69 9.34 0.99
N ILE A 263 -15.87 10.65 1.21
CA ILE A 263 -16.93 11.18 2.06
C ILE A 263 -18.17 11.43 1.19
N VAL A 264 -19.24 10.68 1.44
CA VAL A 264 -20.46 10.74 0.62
C VAL A 264 -21.66 11.11 1.49
N ARG A 265 -22.39 12.16 1.08
CA ARG A 265 -23.69 12.51 1.63
C ARG A 265 -24.79 11.93 0.76
N SER A 266 -25.61 11.06 1.34
CA SER A 266 -26.76 10.46 0.66
C SER A 266 -28.04 11.30 0.79
N LYS A 267 -29.11 10.85 0.12
CA LYS A 267 -30.47 11.42 0.21
C LYS A 267 -30.54 12.91 -0.16
N ALA A 268 -29.68 13.36 -1.06
CA ALA A 268 -29.65 14.77 -1.47
C ALA A 268 -31.00 15.26 -2.02
N ASP A 269 -31.73 14.39 -2.73
CA ASP A 269 -33.08 14.64 -3.22
C ASP A 269 -34.09 14.92 -2.10
N VAL A 270 -34.04 14.15 -1.01
CA VAL A 270 -34.91 14.35 0.16
C VAL A 270 -34.57 15.64 0.88
N HIS A 271 -33.28 15.94 1.07
CA HIS A 271 -32.87 17.19 1.73
C HIS A 271 -33.23 18.42 0.93
N ILE A 272 -33.04 18.40 -0.40
CA ILE A 272 -33.43 19.50 -1.26
C ILE A 272 -34.95 19.70 -1.20
N HIS A 273 -35.73 18.62 -1.24
CA HIS A 273 -37.18 18.71 -1.09
C HIS A 273 -37.58 19.32 0.26
N ASN A 274 -36.97 18.88 1.36
CA ASN A 274 -37.24 19.43 2.69
C ASN A 274 -36.88 20.93 2.79
N ILE A 275 -35.81 21.38 2.14
CA ILE A 275 -35.44 22.81 2.12
C ILE A 275 -36.47 23.63 1.33
N ILE A 276 -37.01 23.07 0.24
CA ILE A 276 -38.05 23.71 -0.58
C ILE A 276 -39.34 23.84 0.26
N VAL A 277 -39.78 22.76 0.88
CA VAL A 277 -40.99 22.73 1.72
C VAL A 277 -40.86 23.65 2.93
N ALA A 278 -39.71 23.66 3.62
CA ALA A 278 -39.50 24.52 4.79
C ALA A 278 -39.47 26.02 4.48
N LYS A 279 -39.32 26.41 3.20
CA LYS A 279 -39.41 27.81 2.76
C LYS A 279 -40.82 28.21 2.31
N GLN A 280 -41.76 27.28 2.30
CA GLN A 280 -43.17 27.59 2.11
C GLN A 280 -43.68 28.32 3.35
N SER A 281 -44.28 29.49 3.16
CA SER A 281 -45.01 30.20 4.21
C SER A 281 -46.38 29.57 4.41
N ASP A 282 -46.89 29.61 5.65
CA ASP A 282 -48.22 29.10 6.04
C ASP A 282 -49.38 29.72 5.23
N ASP A 283 -49.14 30.83 4.51
CA ASP A 283 -50.15 31.58 3.75
C ASP A 283 -50.36 31.10 2.29
N GLU A 284 -49.64 30.07 1.80
CA GLU A 284 -49.72 29.58 0.41
C GLU A 284 -50.18 28.10 0.30
N GLU A 285 -51.26 27.72 0.99
CA GLU A 285 -51.82 26.35 0.96
C GLU A 285 -52.44 25.94 -0.40
N GLU A 286 -52.69 26.86 -1.33
CA GLU A 286 -53.43 26.57 -2.57
C GLU A 286 -52.58 26.01 -3.73
N ASP A 287 -51.24 26.03 -3.64
CA ASP A 287 -50.32 25.62 -4.73
C ASP A 287 -49.33 24.51 -4.30
N GLU A 288 -49.79 23.54 -3.49
CA GLU A 288 -48.98 22.46 -2.89
C GLU A 288 -48.24 21.56 -3.91
N HIS A 289 -48.52 21.68 -5.21
CA HIS A 289 -47.94 20.81 -6.24
C HIS A 289 -47.62 21.45 -7.60
N ASP A 290 -47.24 22.73 -7.70
CA ASP A 290 -46.77 23.29 -8.99
C ASP A 290 -45.37 22.78 -9.36
N PRO A 291 -45.20 21.96 -10.42
CA PRO A 291 -43.90 21.44 -10.86
C PRO A 291 -42.92 22.55 -11.27
N ARG A 292 -43.42 23.72 -11.68
CA ARG A 292 -42.60 24.85 -12.14
C ARG A 292 -41.88 25.53 -10.97
N ARG A 293 -42.57 25.72 -9.85
CA ARG A 293 -41.98 26.27 -8.61
C ARG A 293 -40.91 25.36 -8.05
N LEU A 294 -41.15 24.04 -8.04
CA LEU A 294 -40.16 23.05 -7.61
C LEU A 294 -38.87 23.16 -8.45
N GLN A 295 -38.99 23.38 -9.76
CA GLN A 295 -37.85 23.54 -10.66
C GLN A 295 -37.10 24.87 -10.42
N GLN A 296 -37.80 25.97 -10.14
CA GLN A 296 -37.19 27.28 -9.85
C GLN A 296 -36.45 27.30 -8.51
N GLN A 297 -37.03 26.67 -7.47
CA GLN A 297 -36.45 26.64 -6.12
C GLN A 297 -35.38 25.55 -5.96
N TYR A 298 -35.30 24.59 -6.89
CA TYR A 298 -34.29 23.52 -6.86
C TYR A 298 -32.85 24.05 -6.89
N GLY A 299 -32.56 25.04 -7.74
CA GLY A 299 -31.23 25.63 -7.85
C GLY A 299 -30.73 26.25 -6.53
N PRO A 300 -31.47 27.21 -5.95
CA PRO A 300 -31.14 27.80 -4.65
C PRO A 300 -31.06 26.76 -3.51
N ALA A 301 -31.99 25.80 -3.46
CA ALA A 301 -31.99 24.75 -2.45
C ALA A 301 -30.79 23.81 -2.58
N LYS A 302 -30.37 23.47 -3.81
CA LYS A 302 -29.15 22.71 -4.09
C LYS A 302 -27.92 23.47 -3.58
N SER A 303 -27.75 24.75 -3.95
CA SER A 303 -26.58 25.54 -3.51
C SER A 303 -26.52 25.64 -1.98
N GLN A 304 -27.66 25.87 -1.33
CA GLN A 304 -27.73 25.92 0.13
C GLN A 304 -27.31 24.59 0.77
N LEU A 305 -27.78 23.45 0.25
CA LEU A 305 -27.38 22.13 0.77
C LEU A 305 -25.89 21.88 0.59
N VAL A 306 -25.34 22.24 -0.58
CA VAL A 306 -23.91 22.06 -0.90
C VAL A 306 -23.05 22.89 0.05
N GLU A 307 -23.34 24.18 0.20
CA GLU A 307 -22.59 25.09 1.07
C GLU A 307 -22.67 24.66 2.54
N GLN A 308 -23.87 24.34 3.04
CA GLN A 308 -24.04 23.89 4.43
C GLN A 308 -23.31 22.58 4.70
N THR A 309 -23.38 21.62 3.77
CA THR A 309 -22.69 20.33 3.91
C THR A 309 -21.19 20.49 3.88
N GLN A 310 -20.66 21.24 2.90
CA GLN A 310 -19.21 21.45 2.78
C GLN A 310 -18.66 22.22 3.97
N ALA A 311 -19.35 23.25 4.46
CA ALA A 311 -18.94 24.01 5.65
C ALA A 311 -18.93 23.12 6.90
N SER A 312 -19.97 22.30 7.10
CA SER A 312 -20.06 21.41 8.25
C SER A 312 -18.96 20.35 8.23
N VAL A 313 -18.74 19.67 7.10
CA VAL A 313 -17.70 18.65 7.00
C VAL A 313 -16.31 19.25 7.15
N LYS A 314 -16.03 20.39 6.50
CA LYS A 314 -14.73 21.07 6.61
C LYS A 314 -14.39 21.48 8.04
N LEU A 315 -15.40 21.92 8.81
CA LEU A 315 -15.22 22.25 10.22
C LEU A 315 -14.91 21.00 11.05
N ASN A 316 -15.63 19.90 10.83
CA ASN A 316 -15.39 18.63 11.51
C ASN A 316 -14.02 18.03 11.16
N LEU A 317 -13.60 18.07 9.89
CA LEU A 317 -12.28 17.59 9.46
C LEU A 317 -11.14 18.40 10.09
N LYS A 318 -11.29 19.73 10.17
CA LYS A 318 -10.32 20.60 10.85
C LYS A 318 -10.22 20.30 12.35
N GLN A 319 -11.34 20.06 13.01
CA GLN A 319 -11.35 19.69 14.43
C GLN A 319 -10.64 18.34 14.67
N ALA A 320 -10.79 17.40 13.74
CA ALA A 320 -10.12 16.10 13.77
C ALA A 320 -8.66 16.13 13.29
N LYS A 321 -8.11 17.31 12.91
CA LYS A 321 -6.77 17.46 12.31
C LYS A 321 -6.54 16.59 11.07
N LEU A 322 -7.61 16.30 10.33
CA LEU A 322 -7.55 15.57 9.07
C LEU A 322 -7.31 16.55 7.91
N SER A 323 -6.77 16.02 6.81
CA SER A 323 -6.63 16.76 5.55
C SER A 323 -8.01 17.15 5.00
N ASP A 324 -8.06 18.26 4.26
CA ASP A 324 -9.30 18.69 3.60
C ASP A 324 -9.64 17.68 2.49
N GLN A 325 -10.81 17.04 2.60
CA GLN A 325 -11.28 16.03 1.65
C GLN A 325 -12.54 16.52 0.96
N ARG A 326 -12.73 16.12 -0.31
CA ARG A 326 -13.94 16.44 -1.06
C ARG A 326 -15.12 15.64 -0.51
N VAL A 327 -16.26 16.32 -0.37
CA VAL A 327 -17.54 15.70 -0.04
C VAL A 327 -18.38 15.57 -1.29
N TYR A 328 -18.90 14.37 -1.56
CA TYR A 328 -19.78 14.10 -2.69
C TYR A 328 -21.22 14.06 -2.21
N ILE A 329 -22.09 14.89 -2.78
CA ILE A 329 -23.51 14.92 -2.45
C ILE A 329 -24.28 14.20 -3.54
N VAL A 330 -24.95 13.10 -3.18
CA VAL A 330 -25.54 12.18 -4.17
C VAL A 330 -26.98 11.79 -3.83
N SER A 331 -27.75 11.57 -4.89
CA SER A 331 -29.00 10.81 -4.83
C SER A 331 -28.80 9.43 -5.46
N ALA A 332 -29.19 8.38 -4.72
CA ALA A 332 -29.13 7.01 -5.22
C ALA A 332 -29.94 6.82 -6.52
N ASN A 333 -31.03 7.58 -6.68
CA ASN A 333 -31.87 7.53 -7.88
C ASN A 333 -31.14 8.08 -9.11
N ASN A 334 -30.52 9.26 -8.97
CA ASN A 334 -29.72 9.86 -10.05
C ASN A 334 -28.51 9.00 -10.41
N LEU A 335 -27.83 8.46 -9.40
CA LEU A 335 -26.69 7.57 -9.60
C LEU A 335 -27.09 6.31 -10.36
N GLN A 336 -28.21 5.68 -9.99
CA GLN A 336 -28.75 4.53 -10.72
C GLN A 336 -29.08 4.87 -12.18
N MET A 337 -29.62 6.07 -12.45
CA MET A 337 -29.91 6.52 -13.81
C MET A 337 -28.61 6.67 -14.63
N LEU A 338 -27.57 7.25 -14.06
CA LEU A 338 -26.26 7.41 -14.70
C LEU A 338 -25.65 6.07 -15.07
N ILE A 339 -25.62 5.12 -14.13
CA ILE A 339 -25.08 3.77 -14.37
C ILE A 339 -25.88 3.02 -15.46
N LYS A 340 -27.17 3.31 -15.61
CA LYS A 340 -28.02 2.75 -16.68
C LYS A 340 -27.91 3.49 -18.02
N ASN A 341 -26.91 4.36 -18.20
CA ASN A 341 -26.76 5.22 -19.39
C ASN A 341 -27.98 6.12 -19.66
N LYS A 342 -28.73 6.48 -18.63
CA LYS A 342 -29.83 7.46 -18.71
C LYS A 342 -29.31 8.81 -18.24
N LYS A 343 -29.79 9.90 -18.85
CA LYS A 343 -29.44 11.26 -18.42
C LYS A 343 -30.33 11.66 -17.24
N PRO A 344 -29.80 11.75 -16.00
CA PRO A 344 -30.53 12.38 -14.90
C PRO A 344 -30.73 13.88 -15.17
N HIS A 345 -31.89 14.41 -14.80
CA HIS A 345 -32.19 15.84 -14.97
C HIS A 345 -31.57 16.72 -13.87
N LYS A 346 -31.11 16.12 -12.77
CA LYS A 346 -30.77 16.81 -11.52
C LYS A 346 -29.46 16.30 -10.90
N VAL A 347 -28.38 16.31 -11.67
CA VAL A 347 -27.04 15.89 -11.19
C VAL A 347 -26.50 16.90 -10.17
N ILE A 348 -25.91 16.37 -9.11
CA ILE A 348 -25.16 17.11 -8.09
C ILE A 348 -23.68 16.73 -8.23
N ASP A 349 -23.23 15.70 -7.50
CA ASP A 349 -21.85 15.19 -7.56
C ASP A 349 -21.77 13.72 -8.02
N GLU A 350 -22.87 13.14 -8.53
CA GLU A 350 -22.89 11.70 -8.86
C GLU A 350 -21.88 11.31 -9.95
N ILE A 351 -21.66 12.21 -10.92
CA ILE A 351 -20.69 11.97 -12.00
C ILE A 351 -19.27 12.01 -11.45
N GLU A 352 -18.94 12.98 -10.60
CA GLU A 352 -17.61 13.07 -10.00
C GLU A 352 -17.34 11.92 -9.05
N LEU A 353 -18.32 11.49 -8.24
CA LEU A 353 -18.14 10.33 -7.36
C LEU A 353 -17.82 9.06 -8.17
N VAL A 354 -18.58 8.80 -9.24
CA VAL A 354 -18.31 7.64 -10.11
C VAL A 354 -16.94 7.77 -10.74
N ARG A 355 -16.62 8.93 -11.34
CA ARG A 355 -15.32 9.14 -11.98
C ARG A 355 -14.17 8.91 -11.00
N ASP A 356 -14.22 9.52 -9.83
CA ASP A 356 -13.11 9.53 -8.89
C ASP A 356 -12.93 8.13 -8.26
N VAL A 357 -14.01 7.39 -7.98
CA VAL A 357 -13.94 5.98 -7.54
C VAL A 357 -13.35 5.07 -8.62
N TYR A 358 -13.75 5.24 -9.88
CA TYR A 358 -13.20 4.45 -10.99
C TYR A 358 -11.74 4.80 -11.28
N LEU A 359 -11.36 6.08 -11.17
CA LEU A 359 -9.97 6.52 -11.33
C LEU A 359 -9.07 5.93 -10.25
N GLU A 360 -9.52 5.90 -8.99
CA GLU A 360 -8.78 5.27 -7.90
C GLU A 360 -8.58 3.77 -8.14
N ALA A 361 -9.64 3.09 -8.58
CA ALA A 361 -9.58 1.67 -8.93
C ALA A 361 -8.64 1.37 -10.11
N LEU A 362 -8.45 2.33 -11.03
CA LEU A 362 -7.52 2.22 -12.15
C LEU A 362 -6.08 2.55 -11.75
N ALA A 363 -5.89 3.60 -10.95
CA ALA A 363 -4.58 4.04 -10.48
C ALA A 363 -3.89 2.93 -9.68
N ARG A 364 -4.63 2.23 -8.81
CA ARG A 364 -4.07 1.13 -8.01
C ARG A 364 -3.65 -0.05 -8.87
N ARG A 365 -4.48 -0.47 -9.84
CA ARG A 365 -4.09 -1.52 -10.80
C ARG A 365 -2.87 -1.14 -11.63
N ALA A 366 -2.73 0.13 -12.02
CA ALA A 366 -1.55 0.60 -12.74
C ALA A 366 -0.30 0.57 -11.85
N SER A 367 -0.43 0.91 -10.57
CA SER A 367 0.65 0.80 -9.59
C SER A 367 1.05 -0.65 -9.37
N ASP A 368 0.09 -1.55 -9.15
CA ASP A 368 0.35 -2.98 -8.94
C ASP A 368 1.00 -3.62 -10.17
N ALA A 369 0.54 -3.25 -11.37
CA ALA A 369 1.15 -3.70 -12.62
C ALA A 369 2.58 -3.15 -12.80
N LEU A 370 2.84 -1.91 -12.38
CA LEU A 370 4.17 -1.31 -12.41
C LEU A 370 5.09 -2.00 -11.40
N ASP A 371 4.64 -2.24 -10.18
CA ASP A 371 5.41 -2.93 -9.13
C ASP A 371 5.71 -4.38 -9.52
N SER A 372 4.75 -5.08 -10.13
CA SER A 372 4.99 -6.40 -10.72
C SER A 372 6.05 -6.33 -11.83
N ALA A 373 5.94 -5.37 -12.74
CA ALA A 373 6.90 -5.20 -13.83
C ALA A 373 8.31 -4.85 -13.32
N VAL A 374 8.41 -4.00 -12.29
CA VAL A 374 9.67 -3.63 -11.62
C VAL A 374 10.27 -4.84 -10.89
N SER A 375 9.46 -5.64 -10.21
CA SER A 375 9.89 -6.88 -9.56
C SER A 375 10.38 -7.92 -10.59
N ASP A 376 9.69 -8.06 -11.71
CA ASP A 376 10.09 -8.93 -12.81
C ASP A 376 11.38 -8.43 -13.48
N LEU A 377 11.53 -7.12 -13.69
CA LEU A 377 12.77 -6.50 -14.18
C LEU A 377 13.94 -6.72 -13.21
N ALA A 378 13.74 -6.51 -11.91
CA ALA A 378 14.75 -6.77 -10.88
C ALA A 378 15.14 -8.26 -10.85
N ARG A 379 14.18 -9.17 -11.08
CA ARG A 379 14.44 -10.60 -11.24
C ARG A 379 15.22 -10.91 -12.51
N TRP A 380 14.99 -10.21 -13.61
CA TRP A 380 15.72 -10.36 -14.88
C TRP A 380 17.15 -9.81 -14.79
N GLU A 381 17.34 -8.69 -14.12
CA GLU A 381 18.66 -8.13 -13.82
C GLU A 381 19.45 -9.04 -12.87
N GLY A 382 18.79 -9.66 -11.88
CA GLY A 382 19.38 -10.65 -10.97
C GLY A 382 19.69 -12.02 -11.59
N VAL A 383 19.17 -12.32 -12.80
CA VAL A 383 19.39 -13.61 -13.49
C VAL A 383 20.45 -13.51 -14.60
N SER A 384 20.94 -12.30 -14.94
CA SER A 384 21.80 -12.11 -16.12
C SER A 384 23.32 -12.20 -15.88
N TYR A 385 23.79 -12.61 -14.69
CA TYR A 385 25.23 -12.80 -14.42
C TYR A 385 25.61 -14.27 -14.16
N ARG A 386 25.21 -15.19 -15.05
CA ARG A 386 25.92 -16.48 -15.20
C ARG A 386 26.11 -16.87 -16.66
N LYS A 387 27.40 -17.05 -16.98
CA LYS A 387 28.02 -17.67 -18.16
C LYS A 387 28.03 -16.87 -19.47
N ARG A 388 29.11 -16.10 -19.64
CA ARG A 388 29.92 -16.12 -20.88
C ARG A 388 31.43 -16.01 -20.59
N HIS A 389 31.99 -17.05 -19.99
CA HIS A 389 33.36 -17.51 -20.26
C HIS A 389 33.21 -19.04 -20.40
N SER A 390 33.74 -19.76 -21.37
CA SER A 390 34.87 -19.58 -22.27
C SER A 390 34.73 -20.66 -23.36
N ASN A 391 35.06 -20.35 -24.62
CA ASN A 391 35.51 -21.36 -25.60
C ASN A 391 36.28 -20.65 -26.73
N GLN A 392 37.38 -20.02 -26.33
CA GLN A 392 38.61 -19.90 -27.11
C GLN A 392 39.67 -20.19 -26.05
N THR A 393 40.47 -21.25 -26.12
CA THR A 393 41.43 -21.53 -27.19
C THR A 393 41.96 -22.97 -27.07
N GLN A 394 42.56 -23.47 -28.17
CA GLN A 394 43.47 -24.63 -28.32
C GLN A 394 42.81 -26.01 -28.55
N ASN A 395 43.17 -26.85 -29.54
CA ASN A 395 44.38 -26.92 -30.38
C ASN A 395 44.14 -27.64 -31.73
N SER A 396 45.03 -27.30 -32.66
CA SER A 396 45.47 -27.92 -33.92
C SER A 396 45.34 -29.46 -34.08
N ASN A 397 44.98 -29.90 -35.29
CA ASN A 397 45.73 -30.93 -36.03
C ASN A 397 45.27 -31.06 -37.51
N VAL A 398 46.28 -31.24 -38.38
CA VAL A 398 46.34 -31.44 -39.84
C VAL A 398 46.36 -30.20 -40.72
#